data_AF-A0A608QHL9-F1
#
_entry.id   AF-A0A608QHL9-F1
#
_cell.length_a   1.000
_cell.length_b   1.000
_cell.length_c   1.000
_cell.angle_alpha   90.00
_cell.angle_beta   90.00
_cell.angle_gamma   90.00
#
_symmetry.space_group_name_H-M   'P 1'
#
loop_
_entity.id
_entity.type
_entity.pdbx_description
1 polymer ?
#
loop_
_entity_poly.entity_id
_entity_poly.type
_entity_poly.pdbx_seq_one_letter_code
_entity_poly.pdbx_strand_id
1 'polypeptide(L)'
;MKFSKFSELVNRILSNNHSHRRDMDVTIVVHSPGSIGSTPSVEVQSIHAGFDWDSGKVLIFPAQPLTTLTPEQITDITDSVRKGQSWHAYQEYKKHKEQLEKLSIELDAAKQRIAELESNRATLAAENIALKSAHPQQFGQKMMDALVAYEECQDDVPERGMLNAFFILRDSVCIDTPATGAFLAEVRAGAFNDLCAAFVRDARGVGLDDDELVTLKDATGALLHCAEQLRGGGNQ
;
A
#
# COMPACT_ATOMS: atom_id res chain seq x y z
N MET A 1 -50.39 29.05 -3.06
CA MET A 1 -51.50 29.93 -3.50
C MET A 1 -51.28 30.27 -4.97
N LYS A 2 -52.33 30.40 -5.80
CA LYS A 2 -52.18 30.86 -7.21
C LYS A 2 -51.83 32.34 -7.25
N PHE A 3 -51.11 32.79 -8.28
CA PHE A 3 -50.67 34.19 -8.40
C PHE A 3 -51.84 35.18 -8.49
N SER A 4 -52.96 34.81 -9.11
CA SER A 4 -54.18 35.63 -9.14
C SER A 4 -54.68 35.97 -7.74
N LYS A 5 -54.84 34.95 -6.89
CA LYS A 5 -55.25 35.13 -5.49
C LYS A 5 -54.21 35.89 -4.66
N PHE A 6 -52.92 35.72 -4.95
CA PHE A 6 -51.86 36.53 -4.34
C PHE A 6 -52.02 38.02 -4.71
N SER A 7 -52.20 38.32 -6.00
CA SER A 7 -52.40 39.67 -6.50
C SER A 7 -53.64 40.34 -5.91
N GLU A 8 -54.76 39.62 -5.78
CA GLU A 8 -55.97 40.11 -5.11
C GLU A 8 -55.70 40.51 -3.65
N LEU A 9 -54.94 39.72 -2.91
CA LEU A 9 -54.59 40.03 -1.52
C LEU A 9 -53.68 41.26 -1.42
N VAL A 10 -52.69 41.38 -2.31
CA VAL A 10 -51.80 42.56 -2.37
C VAL A 10 -52.61 43.81 -2.69
N ASN A 11 -53.47 43.76 -3.71
CA ASN A 11 -54.33 44.89 -4.10
C ASN A 11 -55.29 45.30 -2.97
N ARG A 12 -55.81 44.34 -2.21
CA ARG A 12 -56.66 44.61 -1.05
C ARG A 12 -55.92 45.37 0.06
N ILE A 13 -54.64 45.04 0.31
CA ILE A 13 -53.79 45.74 1.29
C ILE A 13 -53.51 47.18 0.84
N LEU A 14 -53.25 47.37 -0.45
CA LEU A 14 -53.03 48.70 -1.04
C LEU A 14 -54.30 49.58 -1.03
N SER A 15 -55.49 48.99 -1.16
CA SER A 15 -56.76 49.72 -1.16
C SER A 15 -57.28 50.12 0.23
N ASN A 16 -56.63 49.68 1.31
CA ASN A 16 -57.10 49.93 2.68
C ASN A 16 -56.54 51.26 3.20
N ASN A 17 -57.38 52.20 3.64
CA ASN A 17 -56.98 53.58 4.01
C ASN A 17 -55.88 53.71 5.09
N HIS A 18 -55.55 52.63 5.82
CA HIS A 18 -54.45 52.59 6.80
C HIS A 18 -53.05 52.49 6.17
N SER A 19 -52.91 52.03 4.92
CA SER A 19 -51.61 51.89 4.24
C SER A 19 -51.15 53.17 3.52
N HIS A 20 -52.02 54.18 3.34
CA HIS A 20 -51.67 55.42 2.64
C HIS A 20 -50.71 56.37 3.38
N ARG A 21 -50.28 56.03 4.60
CA ARG A 21 -49.38 56.91 5.39
C ARG A 21 -47.89 56.57 5.28
N ARG A 22 -47.51 55.37 4.82
CA ARG A 22 -46.11 54.94 4.64
C ARG A 22 -46.00 53.88 3.55
N ASP A 23 -44.94 53.93 2.76
CA ASP A 23 -44.54 52.83 1.90
C ASP A 23 -44.21 51.60 2.76
N MET A 24 -44.64 50.41 2.33
CA MET A 24 -44.55 49.19 3.14
C MET A 24 -43.46 48.27 2.62
N ASP A 25 -42.55 47.84 3.48
CA ASP A 25 -41.53 46.85 3.13
C ASP A 25 -42.16 45.46 2.95
N VAL A 26 -41.73 44.74 1.91
CA VAL A 26 -42.14 43.35 1.68
C VAL A 26 -41.09 42.44 2.32
N THR A 27 -41.48 41.71 3.36
CA THR A 27 -40.60 40.76 4.05
C THR A 27 -41.16 39.33 4.00
N ILE A 28 -40.27 38.34 4.03
CA ILE A 28 -40.60 36.91 4.15
C ILE A 28 -40.36 36.49 5.58
N VAL A 29 -41.38 35.90 6.20
CA VAL A 29 -41.30 35.41 7.58
C VAL A 29 -40.31 34.26 7.68
N VAL A 30 -39.39 34.36 8.63
CA VAL A 30 -38.52 33.26 9.05
C VAL A 30 -39.24 32.48 10.16
N HIS A 31 -39.47 31.20 9.93
CA HIS A 31 -40.09 30.38 10.97
C HIS A 31 -39.10 30.15 12.13
N SER A 32 -39.31 30.85 13.24
CA SER A 32 -38.50 30.75 14.46
C SER A 32 -39.40 30.45 15.68
N PRO A 33 -39.62 29.16 16.00
CA PRO A 33 -40.48 28.79 17.12
C PRO A 33 -39.90 29.31 18.44
N GLY A 34 -40.72 30.00 19.24
CA GLY A 34 -40.30 30.59 20.53
C GLY A 34 -39.75 32.02 20.46
N SER A 35 -39.78 32.67 19.30
CA SER A 35 -39.46 34.10 19.20
C SER A 35 -40.49 34.96 19.97
N ILE A 36 -40.01 35.88 20.81
CA ILE A 36 -40.84 36.86 21.54
C ILE A 36 -40.53 38.23 20.95
N GLY A 37 -41.52 38.87 20.34
CA GLY A 37 -41.36 40.20 19.73
C GLY A 37 -41.93 40.29 18.32
N SER A 38 -41.39 41.21 17.50
CA SER A 38 -41.77 41.34 16.09
C SER A 38 -41.53 40.03 15.34
N THR A 39 -42.38 39.74 14.34
CA THR A 39 -42.24 38.52 13.54
C THR A 39 -40.89 38.53 12.82
N PRO A 40 -39.98 37.58 13.13
CA PRO A 40 -38.69 37.51 12.47
C PRO A 40 -38.92 37.32 10.97
N SER A 41 -38.35 38.21 10.18
CA SER A 41 -38.54 38.24 8.73
C SER A 41 -37.31 38.82 8.03
N VAL A 42 -37.11 38.45 6.78
CA VAL A 42 -36.04 38.95 5.91
C VAL A 42 -36.66 39.70 4.75
N GLU A 43 -36.09 40.85 4.40
CA GLU A 43 -36.55 41.67 3.27
C GLU A 43 -36.48 40.90 1.94
N VAL A 44 -37.43 41.20 1.05
CA VAL A 44 -37.41 40.72 -0.34
C VAL A 44 -36.51 41.63 -1.17
N GLN A 45 -35.46 41.05 -1.75
CA GLN A 45 -34.56 41.76 -2.65
C GLN A 45 -35.13 41.84 -4.08
N SER A 46 -35.73 40.76 -4.58
CA SER A 46 -36.28 40.74 -5.93
C SER A 46 -37.38 39.70 -6.13
N ILE A 47 -38.24 39.93 -7.12
CA ILE A 47 -39.34 39.04 -7.49
C ILE A 47 -39.28 38.81 -9.00
N HIS A 48 -39.26 37.55 -9.42
CA HIS A 48 -39.16 37.17 -10.83
C HIS A 48 -40.22 36.15 -11.21
N ALA A 49 -40.66 36.16 -12.47
CA ALA A 49 -41.35 35.03 -13.06
C ALA A 49 -40.32 33.93 -13.35
N GLY A 50 -40.64 32.69 -12.99
CA GLY A 50 -39.78 31.55 -13.29
C GLY A 50 -39.68 31.31 -14.80
N PHE A 51 -38.51 30.86 -15.24
CA PHE A 51 -38.19 30.60 -16.64
C PHE A 51 -37.85 29.11 -16.85
N ASP A 52 -38.17 28.58 -18.03
CA ASP A 52 -37.94 27.18 -18.41
C ASP A 52 -38.50 26.17 -17.39
N TRP A 53 -37.65 25.58 -16.54
CA TRP A 53 -38.00 24.54 -15.54
C TRP A 53 -38.83 25.10 -14.39
N ASP A 54 -38.85 26.43 -14.24
CA ASP A 54 -39.66 27.15 -13.27
C ASP A 54 -40.86 27.87 -13.88
N SER A 55 -41.20 27.59 -15.14
CA SER A 55 -42.38 28.18 -15.79
C SER A 55 -43.66 27.97 -14.96
N GLY A 56 -44.43 29.04 -14.80
CA GLY A 56 -45.65 29.06 -13.97
C GLY A 56 -45.41 29.30 -12.47
N LYS A 57 -44.17 29.50 -12.04
CA LYS A 57 -43.82 29.90 -10.67
C LYS A 57 -43.47 31.40 -10.62
N VAL A 58 -43.69 31.99 -9.45
CA VAL A 58 -43.15 33.32 -9.11
C VAL A 58 -42.12 33.11 -8.00
N LEU A 59 -40.90 33.52 -8.25
CA LEU A 59 -39.75 33.33 -7.38
C LEU A 59 -39.51 34.63 -6.61
N ILE A 60 -39.48 34.54 -5.29
CA ILE A 60 -39.22 35.66 -4.38
C ILE A 60 -37.84 35.41 -3.76
N PHE A 61 -36.90 36.30 -4.01
CA PHE A 61 -35.53 36.18 -3.52
C PHE A 61 -35.35 37.10 -2.30
N PRO A 62 -35.17 36.53 -1.10
CA PRO A 62 -34.88 37.32 0.10
C PRO A 62 -33.44 37.88 0.05
N ALA A 63 -33.20 38.99 0.74
CA ALA A 63 -31.89 39.63 0.85
C ALA A 63 -30.84 38.75 1.57
N GLN A 64 -31.30 37.78 2.37
CA GLN A 64 -30.47 36.76 3.01
C GLN A 64 -31.13 35.37 2.87
N PRO A 65 -30.35 34.28 2.70
CA PRO A 65 -30.90 32.93 2.60
C PRO A 65 -31.73 32.54 3.83
N LEU A 66 -32.93 32.00 3.59
CA LEU A 66 -33.81 31.52 4.65
C LEU A 66 -33.42 30.10 5.07
N THR A 67 -32.32 29.98 5.81
CA THR A 67 -31.80 28.70 6.30
C THR A 67 -31.89 28.60 7.81
N THR A 68 -32.10 27.40 8.34
CA THR A 68 -31.99 27.10 9.78
C THR A 68 -30.55 27.00 10.25
N LEU A 69 -29.60 26.92 9.31
CA LEU A 69 -28.17 26.83 9.57
C LEU A 69 -27.60 28.20 9.91
N THR A 70 -26.60 28.23 10.80
CA THR A 70 -25.87 29.47 11.09
C THR A 70 -25.05 29.89 9.86
N PRO A 71 -24.73 31.19 9.72
CA PRO A 71 -23.90 31.67 8.62
C PRO A 71 -22.56 30.92 8.50
N GLU A 72 -21.95 30.56 9.63
CA GLU A 72 -20.70 29.78 9.69
C GLU A 72 -20.87 28.36 9.12
N GLN A 73 -21.98 27.68 9.45
CA GLN A 73 -22.25 26.36 8.90
C GLN A 73 -22.44 26.39 7.38
N ILE A 74 -23.07 27.45 6.87
CA ILE A 74 -23.28 27.62 5.43
C ILE A 74 -21.94 27.85 4.72
N THR A 75 -21.05 28.65 5.29
CA THR A 75 -19.71 28.87 4.72
C THR A 75 -18.88 27.59 4.73
N ASP A 76 -18.91 26.84 5.82
CA ASP A 76 -18.17 25.58 5.94
C ASP A 76 -18.67 24.52 4.93
N ILE A 77 -19.99 24.39 4.77
CA ILE A 77 -20.58 23.49 3.77
C ILE A 77 -20.19 23.93 2.36
N THR A 78 -20.27 25.23 2.07
CA THR A 78 -19.94 25.76 0.74
C THR A 78 -18.48 25.53 0.41
N ASP A 79 -17.57 25.78 1.36
CA ASP A 79 -16.14 25.55 1.20
C ASP A 79 -15.81 24.06 1.06
N SER A 80 -16.48 23.20 1.82
CA SER A 80 -16.33 21.74 1.73
C SER A 80 -16.79 21.21 0.36
N VAL A 81 -17.97 21.61 -0.11
CA VAL A 81 -18.49 21.23 -1.42
C VAL A 81 -17.59 21.74 -2.54
N ARG A 82 -17.13 22.99 -2.44
CA ARG A 82 -16.22 23.59 -3.42
C ARG A 82 -14.87 22.87 -3.46
N LYS A 83 -14.32 22.50 -2.31
CA LYS A 83 -13.09 21.69 -2.23
C LYS A 83 -13.32 20.30 -2.82
N GLY A 84 -14.36 19.60 -2.40
CA GLY A 84 -14.68 18.24 -2.85
C GLY A 84 -15.06 18.12 -4.32
N GLN A 85 -15.68 19.14 -4.92
CA GLN A 85 -16.00 19.19 -6.35
C GLN A 85 -14.93 19.86 -7.21
N SER A 86 -13.87 20.39 -6.60
CA SER A 86 -12.78 20.99 -7.38
C SER A 86 -12.04 19.93 -8.18
N TRP A 87 -11.58 20.33 -9.37
CA TRP A 87 -10.71 19.50 -10.19
C TRP A 87 -9.42 19.08 -9.46
N HIS A 88 -8.91 19.92 -8.56
CA HIS A 88 -7.74 19.62 -7.73
C HIS A 88 -8.00 18.48 -6.73
N ALA A 89 -9.16 18.44 -6.07
CA ALA A 89 -9.51 17.30 -5.21
C ALA A 89 -9.64 16.00 -6.01
N TYR A 90 -10.16 16.06 -7.23
CA TYR A 90 -10.18 14.89 -8.13
C TYR A 90 -8.76 14.44 -8.52
N GLN A 91 -7.85 15.38 -8.81
CA GLN A 91 -6.45 15.03 -9.11
C GLN A 91 -5.75 14.38 -7.91
N GLU A 92 -5.93 14.91 -6.71
CA GLU A 92 -5.37 14.32 -5.49
C GLU A 92 -5.95 12.93 -5.23
N TYR A 93 -7.27 12.77 -5.34
CA TYR A 93 -7.92 11.46 -5.24
C TYR A 93 -7.34 10.46 -6.23
N LYS A 94 -7.17 10.87 -7.50
CA LYS A 94 -6.58 10.02 -8.53
C LYS A 94 -5.16 9.59 -8.16
N LYS A 95 -4.32 10.52 -7.70
CA LYS A 95 -2.95 10.23 -7.25
C LYS A 95 -2.94 9.26 -6.06
N HIS A 96 -3.78 9.48 -5.06
CA HIS A 96 -3.87 8.59 -3.91
C HIS A 96 -4.38 7.20 -4.29
N LYS A 97 -5.32 7.11 -5.23
CA LYS A 97 -5.81 5.84 -5.76
C LYS A 97 -4.71 5.05 -6.47
N GLU A 98 -3.91 5.72 -7.30
CA GLU A 98 -2.75 5.10 -7.97
C GLU A 98 -1.71 4.61 -6.94
N GLN A 99 -1.47 5.38 -5.88
CA GLN A 99 -0.58 4.95 -4.78
C GLN A 99 -1.12 3.74 -4.02
N LEU A 100 -2.44 3.68 -3.76
CA LEU A 100 -3.08 2.54 -3.10
C LEU A 100 -2.99 1.27 -3.95
N GLU A 101 -3.20 1.39 -5.26
CA GLU A 101 -3.05 0.26 -6.19
C GLU A 101 -1.62 -0.26 -6.20
N LYS A 102 -0.63 0.64 -6.27
CA LYS A 102 0.78 0.28 -6.19
C LYS A 102 1.12 -0.45 -4.88
N LEU A 103 0.70 0.11 -3.74
CA LEU A 103 0.92 -0.50 -2.43
C LEU A 103 0.22 -1.86 -2.29
N SER A 104 -0.95 -2.03 -2.91
CA SER A 104 -1.66 -3.31 -2.92
C SER A 104 -0.86 -4.39 -3.65
N ILE A 105 -0.28 -4.06 -4.81
CA ILE A 105 0.56 -4.98 -5.58
C ILE A 105 1.82 -5.34 -4.79
N GLU A 106 2.48 -4.35 -4.20
CA GLU A 106 3.67 -4.57 -3.35
C GLU A 106 3.35 -5.46 -2.14
N LEU A 107 2.19 -5.26 -1.51
CA LEU A 107 1.73 -6.07 -0.39
C LEU A 107 1.50 -7.53 -0.79
N ASP A 108 0.87 -7.78 -1.93
CA ASP A 108 0.61 -9.14 -2.40
C ASP A 108 1.90 -9.86 -2.82
N ALA A 109 2.83 -9.16 -3.47
CA ALA A 109 4.17 -9.68 -3.76
C ALA A 109 4.95 -10.02 -2.47
N ALA A 110 4.88 -9.15 -1.46
CA ALA A 110 5.53 -9.40 -0.17
C ALA A 110 4.93 -10.63 0.54
N LYS A 111 3.61 -10.81 0.52
CA LYS A 111 2.94 -11.99 1.08
C LYS A 111 3.38 -13.29 0.38
N GLN A 112 3.45 -13.28 -0.94
CA GLN A 112 3.92 -14.43 -1.71
C GLN A 112 5.35 -14.80 -1.32
N ARG A 113 6.24 -13.79 -1.23
CA ARG A 113 7.63 -14.00 -0.82
C ARG A 113 7.75 -14.56 0.60
N ILE A 114 6.92 -14.12 1.54
CA ILE A 114 6.89 -14.66 2.90
C ILE A 114 6.50 -16.15 2.88
N ALA A 115 5.45 -16.52 2.13
CA ALA A 115 5.00 -17.90 2.04
C ALA A 115 6.09 -18.83 1.45
N GLU A 116 6.82 -18.37 0.42
CA GLU A 116 7.97 -19.10 -0.14
C GLU A 116 9.07 -19.31 0.91
N LEU A 117 9.46 -18.25 1.63
CA LEU A 117 10.50 -18.32 2.65
C LEU A 117 10.11 -19.24 3.81
N GLU A 118 8.84 -19.24 4.20
CA GLU A 118 8.32 -20.17 5.23
C GLU A 118 8.40 -21.63 4.75
N SER A 119 8.06 -21.90 3.50
CA SER A 119 8.21 -23.24 2.90
C SER A 119 9.67 -23.70 2.88
N ASN A 120 10.59 -22.82 2.44
CA ASN A 120 12.03 -23.10 2.42
C ASN A 120 12.58 -23.32 3.85
N ARG A 121 12.11 -22.57 4.84
CA ARG A 121 12.49 -22.78 6.24
C ARG A 121 12.00 -24.11 6.78
N ALA A 122 10.78 -24.53 6.45
CA ALA A 122 10.24 -25.81 6.88
C ALA A 122 11.03 -26.99 6.32
N THR A 123 11.42 -26.93 5.03
CA THR A 123 12.25 -27.97 4.40
C THR A 123 13.65 -28.04 5.01
N LEU A 124 14.31 -26.89 5.21
CA LEU A 124 15.60 -26.83 5.90
C LEU A 124 15.53 -27.32 7.35
N ALA A 125 14.45 -27.01 8.08
CA ALA A 125 14.25 -27.48 9.44
C ALA A 125 14.08 -29.01 9.50
N ALA A 126 13.30 -29.59 8.58
CA ALA A 126 13.14 -31.03 8.45
C ALA A 126 14.47 -31.73 8.14
N GLU A 127 15.25 -31.18 7.20
CA GLU A 127 16.59 -31.67 6.88
C GLU A 127 17.53 -31.59 8.09
N ASN A 128 17.50 -30.49 8.85
CA ASN A 128 18.31 -30.32 10.05
C ASN A 128 17.96 -31.33 11.15
N ILE A 129 16.67 -31.64 11.32
CA ILE A 129 16.20 -32.70 12.23
C ILE A 129 16.76 -34.05 11.77
N ALA A 130 16.63 -34.38 10.48
CA ALA A 130 17.13 -35.63 9.93
C ALA A 130 18.64 -35.79 10.17
N LEU A 131 19.44 -34.75 9.91
CA LEU A 131 20.89 -34.74 10.16
C LEU A 131 21.23 -34.95 11.64
N LYS A 132 20.50 -34.30 12.56
CA LYS A 132 20.72 -34.45 14.00
C LYS A 132 20.35 -35.83 14.53
N SER A 133 19.34 -36.47 13.92
CA SER A 133 18.90 -37.82 14.27
C SER A 133 19.72 -38.91 13.57
N ALA A 134 20.58 -38.55 12.62
CA ALA A 134 21.40 -39.48 11.88
C ALA A 134 22.46 -40.11 12.80
N HIS A 135 22.27 -41.36 13.19
CA HIS A 135 23.27 -42.16 13.88
C HIS A 135 23.16 -43.63 13.49
N PRO A 136 24.25 -44.41 13.51
CA PRO A 136 24.17 -45.84 13.26
C PRO A 136 23.30 -46.50 14.33
N GLN A 137 22.41 -47.40 13.93
CA GLN A 137 21.66 -48.22 14.89
C GLN A 137 22.59 -49.23 15.54
N GLN A 138 22.49 -49.36 16.87
CA GLN A 138 23.41 -50.16 17.71
C GLN A 138 23.52 -51.64 17.29
N PHE A 139 22.45 -52.21 16.71
CA PHE A 139 22.42 -53.57 16.16
C PHE A 139 21.91 -53.59 14.72
N GLY A 140 22.08 -52.48 13.98
CA GLY A 140 21.68 -52.40 12.58
C GLY A 140 22.66 -53.12 11.67
N GLN A 141 22.23 -53.47 10.45
CA GLN A 141 23.05 -54.14 9.44
C GLN A 141 24.40 -53.42 9.23
N LYS A 142 24.41 -52.09 9.19
CA LYS A 142 25.62 -51.28 9.01
C LYS A 142 26.60 -51.35 10.18
N MET A 143 26.09 -51.51 11.42
CA MET A 143 26.95 -51.77 12.58
C MET A 143 27.56 -53.18 12.48
N MET A 144 26.78 -54.17 12.03
CA MET A 144 27.28 -55.52 11.82
C MET A 144 28.34 -55.59 10.72
N ASP A 145 28.10 -54.95 9.57
CA ASP A 145 29.07 -54.85 8.47
C ASP A 145 30.38 -54.18 8.93
N ALA A 146 30.29 -53.17 9.80
CA ALA A 146 31.46 -52.50 10.37
C ALA A 146 32.25 -53.40 11.34
N LEU A 147 31.56 -54.20 12.16
CA LEU A 147 32.20 -55.19 13.05
C LEU A 147 32.92 -56.27 12.25
N VAL A 148 32.30 -56.79 11.18
CA VAL A 148 32.92 -57.77 10.28
C VAL A 148 34.18 -57.18 9.63
N ALA A 149 34.10 -55.96 9.09
CA ALA A 149 35.24 -55.30 8.46
C ALA A 149 36.39 -55.01 9.45
N TYR A 150 36.06 -54.82 10.74
CA TYR A 150 37.06 -54.70 11.79
C TYR A 150 37.71 -56.05 12.09
N GLU A 151 36.91 -57.10 12.34
CA GLU A 151 37.37 -58.46 12.66
C GLU A 151 38.24 -59.06 11.54
N GLU A 152 37.89 -58.85 10.28
CA GLU A 152 38.64 -59.36 9.11
C GLU A 152 40.09 -58.88 9.05
N CYS A 153 40.41 -57.73 9.64
CA CYS A 153 41.74 -57.13 9.61
C CYS A 153 42.39 -57.03 11.00
N GLN A 154 41.71 -57.46 12.06
CA GLN A 154 42.10 -57.19 13.44
C GLN A 154 43.46 -57.82 13.81
N ASP A 155 43.75 -59.01 13.30
CA ASP A 155 44.96 -59.77 13.65
C ASP A 155 46.19 -59.35 12.82
N ASP A 156 45.99 -58.80 11.62
CA ASP A 156 47.07 -58.45 10.67
C ASP A 156 47.41 -56.96 10.66
N VAL A 157 46.39 -56.09 10.49
CA VAL A 157 46.54 -54.64 10.37
C VAL A 157 45.33 -53.97 11.05
N PRO A 158 45.35 -53.86 12.39
CA PRO A 158 44.19 -53.38 13.16
C PRO A 158 43.75 -51.98 12.76
N GLU A 159 44.68 -51.10 12.35
CA GLU A 159 44.36 -49.75 11.88
C GLU A 159 43.51 -49.78 10.60
N ARG A 160 43.72 -50.76 9.72
CA ARG A 160 42.94 -50.93 8.49
C ARG A 160 41.51 -51.39 8.80
N GLY A 161 41.37 -52.33 9.73
CA GLY A 161 40.06 -52.77 10.22
C GLY A 161 39.28 -51.61 10.83
N MET A 162 39.93 -50.81 11.68
CA MET A 162 39.32 -49.60 12.27
C MET A 162 38.91 -48.57 11.20
N LEU A 163 39.77 -48.32 10.20
CA LEU A 163 39.47 -47.35 9.14
C LEU A 163 38.29 -47.81 8.26
N ASN A 164 38.25 -49.10 7.91
CA ASN A 164 37.16 -49.69 7.13
C ASN A 164 35.83 -49.63 7.89
N ALA A 165 35.83 -50.01 9.16
CA ALA A 165 34.65 -49.91 10.02
C ALA A 165 34.18 -48.45 10.15
N PHE A 166 35.10 -47.50 10.31
CA PHE A 166 34.79 -46.07 10.35
C PHE A 166 34.13 -45.59 9.07
N PHE A 167 34.63 -45.94 7.88
CA PHE A 167 34.03 -45.53 6.62
C PHE A 167 32.63 -46.13 6.42
N ILE A 168 32.42 -47.41 6.78
CA ILE A 168 31.10 -48.04 6.72
C ILE A 168 30.09 -47.29 7.61
N LEU A 169 30.48 -46.96 8.85
CA LEU A 169 29.62 -46.24 9.78
C LEU A 169 29.37 -44.80 9.34
N ARG A 170 30.40 -44.08 8.89
CA ARG A 170 30.28 -42.71 8.37
C ARG A 170 29.32 -42.67 7.17
N ASP A 171 29.51 -43.56 6.21
CA ASP A 171 28.71 -43.57 4.98
C ASP A 171 27.27 -44.00 5.26
N SER A 172 27.02 -44.77 6.32
CA SER A 172 25.65 -45.10 6.77
C SER A 172 24.87 -43.92 7.37
N VAL A 173 25.54 -42.83 7.72
CA VAL A 173 24.99 -41.64 8.38
C VAL A 173 25.01 -40.41 7.46
N CYS A 174 25.64 -40.52 6.29
CA CYS A 174 25.68 -39.44 5.32
C CYS A 174 24.30 -39.28 4.69
N ILE A 175 23.56 -38.26 5.14
CA ILE A 175 22.26 -37.89 4.59
C ILE A 175 22.49 -36.80 3.53
N ASP A 176 21.90 -36.97 2.36
CA ASP A 176 21.87 -35.94 1.33
C ASP A 176 21.18 -34.66 1.85
N THR A 177 21.72 -33.51 1.47
CA THR A 177 21.23 -32.19 1.94
C THR A 177 20.70 -31.33 0.78
N PRO A 178 19.68 -31.80 0.04
CA PRO A 178 19.19 -31.10 -1.14
C PRO A 178 18.57 -29.73 -0.81
N ALA A 179 17.94 -29.55 0.36
CA ALA A 179 17.36 -28.27 0.75
C ALA A 179 18.47 -27.25 1.05
N THR A 180 19.53 -27.66 1.76
CA THR A 180 20.72 -26.81 1.95
C THR A 180 21.38 -26.47 0.62
N GLY A 181 21.50 -27.43 -0.30
CA GLY A 181 22.04 -27.21 -1.64
C GLY A 181 21.22 -26.19 -2.44
N ALA A 182 19.89 -26.32 -2.45
CA ALA A 182 18.98 -25.39 -3.11
C ALA A 182 19.05 -23.98 -2.50
N PHE A 183 19.07 -23.87 -1.17
CA PHE A 183 19.23 -22.60 -0.46
C PHE A 183 20.55 -21.90 -0.84
N LEU A 184 21.67 -22.62 -0.83
CA LEU A 184 22.96 -22.04 -1.22
C LEU A 184 23.00 -21.64 -2.70
N ALA A 185 22.28 -22.34 -3.59
CA ALA A 185 22.15 -21.95 -4.98
C ALA A 185 21.37 -20.64 -5.14
N GLU A 186 20.27 -20.48 -4.39
CA GLU A 186 19.49 -19.23 -4.35
C GLU A 186 20.34 -18.07 -3.81
N VAL A 187 21.07 -18.26 -2.70
CA VAL A 187 21.96 -17.24 -2.12
C VAL A 187 23.05 -16.84 -3.13
N ARG A 188 23.65 -17.81 -3.83
CA ARG A 188 24.65 -17.50 -4.88
C ARG A 188 24.04 -16.74 -6.05
N ALA A 189 22.84 -17.09 -6.49
CA ALA A 189 22.14 -16.38 -7.56
C ALA A 189 21.80 -14.94 -7.15
N GLY A 190 21.35 -14.75 -5.90
CA GLY A 190 21.11 -13.42 -5.33
C GLY A 190 22.38 -12.57 -5.30
N ALA A 191 23.47 -13.10 -4.73
CA ALA A 191 24.76 -12.40 -4.69
C ALA A 191 25.30 -12.04 -6.08
N PHE A 192 25.07 -12.89 -7.08
CA PHE A 192 25.42 -12.60 -8.47
C PHE A 192 24.57 -11.45 -9.04
N ASN A 193 23.26 -11.45 -8.79
CA ASN A 193 22.38 -10.36 -9.21
C ASN A 193 22.76 -9.02 -8.55
N ASP A 194 23.11 -9.06 -7.26
CA ASP A 194 23.58 -7.87 -6.53
C ASP A 194 24.90 -7.34 -7.10
N LEU A 195 25.82 -8.24 -7.47
CA LEU A 195 27.06 -7.87 -8.18
C LEU A 195 26.77 -7.18 -9.51
N CYS A 196 25.87 -7.74 -10.32
CA CYS A 196 25.45 -7.14 -11.58
C CYS A 196 24.83 -5.76 -11.38
N ALA A 197 23.96 -5.60 -10.38
CA ALA A 197 23.33 -4.33 -10.06
C ALA A 197 24.34 -3.27 -9.59
N ALA A 198 25.31 -3.67 -8.77
CA ALA A 198 26.41 -2.80 -8.35
C ALA A 198 27.27 -2.35 -9.55
N PHE A 199 27.62 -3.29 -10.43
CA PHE A 199 28.40 -3.01 -11.63
C PHE A 199 27.67 -2.01 -12.57
N VAL A 200 26.39 -2.24 -12.85
CA VAL A 200 25.58 -1.33 -13.70
C VAL A 200 25.49 0.07 -13.09
N ARG A 201 25.40 0.17 -11.76
CA ARG A 201 25.37 1.45 -11.06
C ARG A 201 26.70 2.19 -11.17
N ASP A 202 27.82 1.50 -10.94
CA ASP A 202 29.16 2.06 -11.05
C ASP A 202 29.44 2.51 -12.49
N ALA A 203 29.08 1.69 -13.49
CA ALA A 203 29.22 2.02 -14.91
C ALA A 203 28.45 3.29 -15.29
N ARG A 204 27.18 3.41 -14.87
CA ARG A 204 26.39 4.63 -15.05
C ARG A 204 26.99 5.83 -14.32
N GLY A 205 27.56 5.62 -13.14
CA GLY A 205 28.16 6.68 -12.32
C GLY A 205 29.39 7.33 -12.97
N VAL A 206 30.16 6.56 -13.74
CA VAL A 206 31.30 7.07 -14.52
C VAL A 206 30.92 7.55 -15.93
N GLY A 207 29.63 7.47 -16.29
CA GLY A 207 29.12 7.95 -17.57
C GLY A 207 29.42 7.04 -18.76
N LEU A 208 29.77 5.77 -18.52
CA LEU A 208 30.00 4.79 -19.59
C LEU A 208 28.70 4.53 -20.35
N ASP A 209 28.74 4.67 -21.67
CA ASP A 209 27.67 4.25 -22.58
C ASP A 209 27.94 2.88 -23.20
N ASP A 210 26.96 2.33 -23.92
CA ASP A 210 27.05 0.99 -24.52
C ASP A 210 28.04 0.91 -25.71
N ASP A 211 28.47 2.05 -26.25
CA ASP A 211 29.39 2.16 -27.39
C ASP A 211 30.87 2.37 -26.94
N GLU A 212 31.09 2.67 -25.65
CA GLU A 212 32.41 2.89 -25.07
C GLU A 212 33.20 1.59 -24.79
N LEU A 213 34.48 1.57 -25.20
CA LEU A 213 35.39 0.45 -24.97
C LEU A 213 36.19 0.66 -23.68
N VAL A 214 36.11 -0.29 -22.75
CA VAL A 214 36.94 -0.33 -21.52
C VAL A 214 38.12 -1.27 -21.68
N THR A 215 39.24 -0.98 -21.02
CA THR A 215 40.36 -1.92 -21.00
C THR A 215 40.06 -3.10 -20.08
N LEU A 216 40.71 -4.24 -20.30
CA LEU A 216 40.61 -5.41 -19.41
C LEU A 216 40.97 -5.05 -17.95
N LYS A 217 41.91 -4.11 -17.76
CA LYS A 217 42.33 -3.64 -16.43
C LYS A 217 41.19 -2.90 -15.73
N ASP A 218 40.49 -2.03 -16.44
CA ASP A 218 39.38 -1.25 -15.89
C ASP A 218 38.20 -2.15 -15.53
N ALA A 219 37.85 -3.10 -16.41
CA ALA A 219 36.79 -4.08 -16.16
C ALA A 219 37.11 -4.97 -14.95
N THR A 220 38.36 -5.44 -14.84
CA THR A 220 38.80 -6.27 -13.70
C THR A 220 38.78 -5.47 -12.39
N GLY A 221 39.23 -4.20 -12.42
CA GLY A 221 39.19 -3.31 -11.27
C GLY A 221 37.76 -3.05 -10.78
N ALA A 222 36.82 -2.79 -11.69
CA ALA A 222 35.42 -2.60 -11.36
C ALA A 222 34.79 -3.85 -10.73
N LEU A 223 35.05 -5.04 -11.29
CA LEU A 223 34.53 -6.30 -10.73
C LEU A 223 35.07 -6.58 -9.32
N LEU A 224 36.36 -6.31 -9.08
CA LEU A 224 36.97 -6.46 -7.75
C LEU A 224 36.35 -5.47 -6.76
N HIS A 225 36.16 -4.21 -7.16
CA HIS A 225 35.51 -3.20 -6.35
C HIS A 225 34.07 -3.60 -5.96
N CYS A 226 33.26 -4.07 -6.92
CA CYS A 226 31.92 -4.55 -6.62
C CYS A 226 31.95 -5.78 -5.69
N ALA A 227 32.89 -6.70 -5.86
CA ALA A 227 33.04 -7.87 -4.99
C ALA A 227 33.48 -7.50 -3.55
N GLU A 228 34.31 -6.47 -3.39
CA GLU A 228 34.69 -5.92 -2.09
C GLU A 228 33.50 -5.28 -1.38
N GLN A 229 32.67 -4.52 -2.10
CA GLN A 229 31.44 -3.94 -1.54
C GLN A 229 30.49 -5.01 -1.02
N LEU A 230 30.30 -6.11 -1.75
CA LEU A 230 29.48 -7.24 -1.28
C LEU A 230 30.05 -7.90 -0.02
N ARG A 231 31.37 -7.91 0.13
CA ARG A 231 32.04 -8.51 1.30
C ARG A 231 31.94 -7.62 2.56
N GLY A 232 31.86 -6.30 2.39
CA GLY A 232 31.74 -5.33 3.49
C GLY A 232 30.38 -5.32 4.19
N GLY A 233 29.36 -5.97 3.60
CA GLY A 233 27.99 -5.96 4.09
C GLY A 233 27.26 -4.67 3.69
N GLY A 234 26.21 -4.82 2.87
CA GLY A 234 25.27 -3.74 2.59
C GLY A 234 24.51 -3.35 3.86
N ASN A 235 25.02 -2.36 4.58
CA ASN A 235 24.25 -1.61 5.57
C ASN A 235 23.30 -0.67 4.80
N GLN A 236 22.12 -1.18 4.46
CA GLN A 236 20.92 -0.39 4.16
C GLN A 236 19.70 -1.04 4.81
#